data_AF-A0A3C0UG46-F1
#
_entry.id   AF-A0A3C0UG46-F1
#
_cell.length_a   1.000
_cell.length_b   1.000
_cell.length_c   1.000
_cell.angle_alpha   90.00
_cell.angle_beta   90.00
_cell.angle_gamma   90.00
#
_symmetry.space_group_name_H-M   'P 1'
#
loop_
_entity.id
_entity.type
_entity.pdbx_description
1 polymer ?
#
loop_
_entity_poly.entity_id
_entity_poly.type
_entity_poly.pdbx_seq_one_letter_code
_entity_poly.pdbx_strand_id
1 'polypeptide(L)'
;MTKVAATTVDLVDNYLEHVQQIAKSIGKIFMLDTGEGNDLEDEDSGWYIEDLSGWLIEPSEIIQFIAARESGMHYKNFADSYVLAKWCKTASGIIDIDFKYYKNI
;
A
#
# COMPACT_ATOMS: atom_id res chain seq x y z
N MET A 1 35.13 -22.95 0.27
CA MET A 1 34.10 -22.48 -0.66
C MET A 1 32.87 -22.15 0.16
N THR A 2 32.78 -20.91 0.65
CA THR A 2 31.71 -20.50 1.55
C THR A 2 30.54 -20.03 0.71
N LYS A 3 29.40 -20.68 0.94
CA LYS A 3 28.12 -20.51 0.28
C LYS A 3 27.70 -19.03 0.32
N VAL A 4 27.49 -18.46 -0.86
CA VAL A 4 27.01 -17.09 -1.06
C VAL A 4 25.68 -16.95 -0.35
N ALA A 5 25.57 -16.00 0.58
CA ALA A 5 24.29 -15.59 1.14
C ALA A 5 23.46 -15.06 -0.02
N ALA A 6 22.28 -15.65 -0.24
CA ALA A 6 21.36 -15.20 -1.26
C ALA A 6 21.06 -13.72 -1.02
N THR A 7 21.32 -12.96 -2.08
CA THR A 7 21.09 -11.54 -2.29
C THR A 7 19.77 -11.06 -1.70
N THR A 8 19.82 -9.91 -1.04
CA THR A 8 18.70 -8.98 -0.79
C THR A 8 18.09 -8.57 -2.13
N VAL A 9 17.37 -9.47 -2.77
CA VAL A 9 16.33 -9.10 -3.72
C VAL A 9 15.19 -8.68 -2.80
N ASP A 10 14.94 -7.38 -2.75
CA ASP A 10 13.77 -6.79 -2.12
C ASP A 10 12.57 -7.70 -2.39
N LEU A 11 12.12 -8.39 -1.34
CA LEU A 11 10.84 -9.09 -1.35
C LEU A 11 9.80 -7.98 -1.37
N VAL A 12 9.55 -7.42 -2.55
CA VAL A 12 8.38 -6.60 -2.74
C VAL A 12 7.21 -7.53 -2.42
N ASP A 13 6.48 -7.18 -1.38
CA ASP A 13 5.30 -7.93 -0.97
C ASP A 13 4.31 -7.93 -2.15
N ASN A 14 4.05 -9.10 -2.72
CA ASN A 14 3.17 -9.27 -3.88
C ASN A 14 1.77 -8.68 -3.62
N TYR A 15 1.32 -8.69 -2.36
CA TYR A 15 0.06 -8.07 -1.98
C TYR A 15 0.14 -6.54 -2.03
N LEU A 16 1.23 -5.95 -1.53
CA LEU A 16 1.46 -4.51 -1.66
C LEU A 16 1.53 -4.07 -3.13
N GLU A 17 2.18 -4.85 -3.99
CA GLU A 17 2.18 -4.57 -5.44
C GLU A 17 0.77 -4.55 -6.01
N HIS A 18 -0.07 -5.50 -5.61
CA HIS A 18 -1.48 -5.56 -6.02
C HIS A 18 -2.26 -4.31 -5.59
N VAL A 19 -2.10 -3.87 -4.33
CA VAL A 19 -2.68 -2.62 -3.82
C VAL A 19 -2.22 -1.42 -4.65
N GLN A 20 -0.93 -1.35 -4.98
CA GLN A 20 -0.37 -0.29 -5.83
C GLN A 20 -0.91 -0.34 -7.26
N GLN A 21 -1.13 -1.53 -7.85
CA GLN A 21 -1.76 -1.63 -9.17
C GLN A 21 -3.20 -1.14 -9.16
N ILE A 22 -3.98 -1.43 -8.11
CA ILE A 22 -5.36 -0.92 -7.98
C ILE A 22 -5.34 0.60 -7.86
N ALA A 23 -4.46 1.18 -7.04
CA ALA A 23 -4.29 2.63 -6.96
C ALA A 23 -3.91 3.25 -8.32
N LYS A 24 -3.00 2.61 -9.06
CA LYS A 24 -2.60 3.05 -10.40
C LYS A 24 -3.77 3.00 -11.39
N SER A 25 -4.66 2.01 -11.29
CA SER A 25 -5.83 1.89 -12.16
C SER A 25 -6.80 3.07 -12.02
N ILE A 26 -6.83 3.73 -10.86
CA ILE A 26 -7.61 4.96 -10.60
C ILE A 26 -6.77 6.24 -10.76
N GLY A 27 -5.58 6.15 -11.36
CA GLY A 27 -4.72 7.30 -11.66
C GLY A 27 -3.91 7.82 -10.48
N LYS A 28 -3.81 7.07 -9.37
CA LYS A 28 -3.10 7.46 -8.15
C LYS A 28 -1.85 6.62 -7.91
N ILE A 29 -1.02 7.03 -6.96
CA ILE A 29 0.12 6.28 -6.44
C ILE A 29 -0.14 6.00 -4.97
N PHE A 30 -0.16 4.72 -4.58
CA PHE A 30 -0.30 4.35 -3.17
C PHE A 30 1.06 4.35 -2.47
N MET A 31 1.19 5.20 -1.46
CA MET A 31 2.37 5.31 -0.61
C MET A 31 2.06 4.66 0.73
N LEU A 32 2.65 3.49 1.00
CA LEU A 32 2.43 2.74 2.25
C LEU A 32 2.90 3.54 3.48
N ASP A 33 2.06 3.55 4.51
CA ASP A 33 2.40 3.96 5.87
C ASP A 33 2.67 2.71 6.73
N THR A 34 1.62 1.93 7.00
CA THR A 34 1.70 0.75 7.85
C THR A 34 0.59 -0.26 7.56
N GLY A 35 0.70 -1.43 8.19
CA GLY A 35 -0.33 -2.46 8.24
C GLY A 35 -1.33 -2.19 9.37
N GLU A 36 -2.60 -2.45 9.12
CA GLU A 36 -3.73 -2.15 10.03
C GLU A 36 -4.43 -3.43 10.53
N GLY A 37 -3.87 -4.61 10.22
CA GLY A 37 -4.41 -5.90 10.63
C GLY A 37 -5.55 -6.40 9.72
N ASN A 38 -6.52 -7.13 10.28
CA ASN A 38 -7.54 -7.86 9.49
C ASN A 38 -6.90 -8.92 8.58
N ASP A 39 -6.00 -9.70 9.16
CA ASP A 39 -5.11 -10.59 8.44
C ASP A 39 -5.83 -11.77 7.77
N LEU A 40 -5.35 -12.17 6.60
CA LEU A 40 -5.73 -13.40 5.91
C LEU A 40 -4.48 -14.00 5.23
N GLU A 41 -4.17 -15.25 5.57
CA GLU A 41 -3.30 -16.09 4.75
C GLU A 41 -4.13 -16.69 3.62
N ASP A 42 -3.98 -16.16 2.40
CA ASP A 42 -4.74 -16.61 1.26
C ASP A 42 -4.06 -17.81 0.59
N GLU A 43 -4.61 -19.01 0.78
CA GLU A 43 -4.03 -20.26 0.25
C GLU A 43 -3.93 -20.28 -1.28
N ASP A 44 -4.84 -19.58 -1.98
CA ASP A 44 -4.91 -19.57 -3.44
C ASP A 44 -3.75 -18.78 -4.07
N SER A 45 -3.46 -17.59 -3.53
CA SER A 45 -2.39 -16.71 -4.01
C SER A 45 -1.06 -16.89 -3.27
N GLY A 46 -1.09 -17.50 -2.08
CA GLY A 46 0.04 -17.55 -1.15
C GLY A 46 0.36 -16.19 -0.52
N TRP A 47 -0.56 -15.22 -0.59
CA TRP A 47 -0.35 -13.90 -0.02
C TRP A 47 -0.69 -13.87 1.47
N TYR A 48 0.07 -13.07 2.21
CA TYR A 48 -0.36 -12.55 3.49
C TYR A 48 -1.04 -11.20 3.23
N ILE A 49 -2.33 -11.14 3.54
CA ILE A 49 -3.19 -10.01 3.25
C ILE A 49 -3.55 -9.33 4.57
N GLU A 50 -3.49 -8.01 4.61
CA GLU A 50 -3.99 -7.20 5.70
C GLU A 50 -4.61 -5.90 5.16
N ASP A 51 -5.42 -5.21 5.94
CA ASP A 51 -5.77 -3.82 5.67
C ASP A 51 -4.50 -2.98 5.77
N LEU A 52 -4.33 -1.98 4.89
CA LEU A 52 -3.15 -1.11 4.89
C LEU A 52 -3.57 0.35 5.05
N SER A 53 -2.76 1.17 5.70
CA SER A 53 -2.91 2.62 5.67
C SER A 53 -1.79 3.27 4.89
N GLY A 54 -2.07 4.45 4.33
CA GLY A 54 -1.14 5.13 3.45
C GLY A 54 -1.76 6.33 2.76
N TRP A 55 -1.12 6.80 1.70
CA TRP A 55 -1.59 7.96 0.93
C TRP A 55 -1.88 7.60 -0.52
N LEU A 56 -2.98 8.13 -1.07
CA LEU A 56 -3.22 8.16 -2.51
C LEU A 56 -2.73 9.49 -3.10
N ILE A 57 -1.55 9.46 -3.69
CA ILE A 57 -0.85 10.63 -4.20
C ILE A 57 -1.11 10.80 -5.70
N GLU A 58 -1.30 12.05 -6.15
CA GLU A 58 -1.31 12.35 -7.57
C GLU A 58 0.09 12.14 -8.16
N PRO A 59 0.24 11.58 -9.38
CA PRO A 59 1.56 11.41 -9.98
C PRO A 59 2.38 12.70 -10.07
N SER A 60 1.73 13.86 -10.23
CA SER A 60 2.37 15.19 -10.24
C SER A 60 2.89 15.66 -8.88
N GLU A 61 2.48 15.01 -7.79
CA GLU A 61 2.79 15.38 -6.42
C GLU A 61 3.83 14.47 -5.75
N ILE A 62 4.32 13.44 -6.46
CA ILE A 62 5.22 12.43 -5.89
C ILE A 62 6.51 13.03 -5.33
N ILE A 63 7.10 14.01 -6.03
CA ILE A 63 8.35 14.66 -5.58
C ILE A 63 8.10 15.45 -4.29
N GLN A 64 6.98 16.15 -4.21
CA GLN A 64 6.55 16.91 -3.04
C GLN A 64 6.27 15.98 -1.86
N PHE A 65 5.64 14.82 -2.12
CA PHE A 65 5.37 13.82 -1.10
C PHE A 65 6.67 13.23 -0.52
N ILE A 66 7.62 12.85 -1.37
CA ILE A 66 8.92 12.32 -0.91
C ILE A 66 9.64 13.34 -0.01
N ALA A 67 9.71 14.61 -0.43
CA ALA A 67 10.31 15.67 0.38
C ALA A 67 9.56 15.89 1.71
N ALA A 68 8.23 15.79 1.72
CA ALA A 68 7.43 15.86 2.94
C ALA A 68 7.65 14.64 3.85
N ARG A 69 7.90 13.45 3.29
CA ARG A 69 8.21 12.24 4.06
C ARG A 69 9.57 12.33 4.73
N GLU A 70 10.59 12.76 3.98
CA GLU A 70 11.96 12.98 4.49
C GLU A 70 12.01 14.03 5.61
N SER A 71 11.15 15.04 5.56
CA SER A 71 11.05 16.09 6.59
C SER A 71 10.05 15.79 7.71
N GLY A 72 9.37 14.65 7.69
CA GLY A 72 8.35 14.29 8.69
C GLY A 72 7.04 15.09 8.59
N MET A 73 6.84 15.85 7.51
CA MET A 73 5.70 16.75 7.30
C MET A 73 4.57 16.14 6.46
N HIS A 74 4.74 14.93 5.94
CA HIS A 74 3.76 14.25 5.08
C HIS A 74 2.36 14.09 5.71
N TYR A 75 2.25 13.75 7.00
CA TYR A 75 0.95 13.73 7.70
C TYR A 75 0.24 15.08 7.71
N LYS A 76 0.98 16.19 7.72
CA LYS A 76 0.40 17.55 7.67
C LYS A 76 0.09 17.97 6.24
N ASN A 77 1.04 17.78 5.33
CA ASN A 77 0.97 18.31 3.97
C ASN A 77 0.07 17.48 3.05
N PHE A 78 -0.15 16.21 3.39
CA PHE A 78 -0.93 15.26 2.61
C PHE A 78 -2.02 14.58 3.47
N ALA A 79 -2.48 15.23 4.53
CA ALA A 79 -3.52 14.71 5.43
C ALA A 79 -4.77 14.25 4.66
N ASP A 80 -5.22 15.08 3.71
CA ASP A 80 -6.44 14.83 2.93
C ASP A 80 -6.30 13.66 1.93
N SER A 81 -5.07 13.21 1.68
CA SER A 81 -4.79 12.06 0.80
C SER A 81 -4.62 10.76 1.57
N TYR A 82 -4.71 10.78 2.91
CA TYR A 82 -4.54 9.61 3.76
C TYR A 82 -5.77 8.70 3.70
N VAL A 83 -5.53 7.41 3.48
CA VAL A 83 -6.56 6.39 3.27
C VAL A 83 -6.28 5.12 4.05
N LEU A 84 -7.35 4.41 4.39
CA LEU A 84 -7.35 2.99 4.73
C LEU A 84 -7.67 2.20 3.45
N ALA A 85 -6.73 1.39 2.98
CA ALA A 85 -6.91 0.42 1.91
C ALA A 85 -7.49 -0.87 2.50
N LYS A 86 -8.80 -1.01 2.43
CA LYS A 86 -9.51 -2.19 2.95
C LYS A 86 -9.54 -3.29 1.91
N TRP A 87 -9.13 -4.49 2.28
CA TRP A 87 -9.28 -5.62 1.37
C TRP A 87 -10.66 -6.26 1.47
N CYS A 88 -11.10 -6.87 0.37
CA CYS A 88 -12.22 -7.78 0.38
C CYS A 88 -11.97 -8.92 -0.62
N LYS A 89 -12.45 -10.12 -0.30
CA LYS A 89 -12.44 -11.26 -1.23
C LYS A 89 -13.81 -11.33 -1.90
N THR A 90 -13.83 -11.12 -3.22
CA THR A 90 -15.05 -11.21 -4.05
C THR A 90 -15.58 -12.65 -4.06
N ALA A 91 -16.82 -12.85 -4.52
CA ALA A 91 -17.42 -14.18 -4.65
C ALA A 91 -16.64 -15.12 -5.59
N SER A 92 -15.85 -14.56 -6.52
CA SER A 92 -14.95 -15.31 -7.41
C SER A 92 -13.56 -15.57 -6.82
N GLY A 93 -13.33 -15.20 -5.56
CA GLY A 93 -12.05 -15.38 -4.88
C GLY A 93 -10.98 -14.33 -5.19
N ILE A 94 -11.31 -13.28 -5.96
CA ILE A 94 -10.38 -12.20 -6.28
C ILE A 94 -10.29 -11.25 -5.08
N ILE A 95 -9.08 -10.88 -4.69
CA ILE A 95 -8.80 -9.84 -3.70
C ILE A 95 -8.94 -8.46 -4.36
N ASP A 96 -9.79 -7.62 -3.82
CA ASP A 96 -10.03 -6.24 -4.27
C ASP A 96 -9.80 -5.25 -3.11
N ILE A 97 -9.54 -3.99 -3.44
CA ILE A 97 -9.14 -2.94 -2.49
C ILE A 97 -10.08 -1.75 -2.57
N ASP A 98 -10.67 -1.39 -1.43
CA ASP A 98 -11.52 -0.22 -1.25
C ASP A 98 -10.80 0.84 -0.42
N PHE A 99 -10.35 1.91 -1.08
CA PHE A 99 -9.66 3.01 -0.43
C PHE A 99 -10.65 3.97 0.28
N LYS A 100 -10.59 4.00 1.61
CA LYS A 100 -11.38 4.88 2.47
C LYS A 100 -10.55 6.05 2.98
N TYR A 101 -10.84 7.25 2.50
CA TYR A 101 -10.26 8.47 3.06
C TYR A 101 -10.68 8.64 4.51
N TYR A 102 -9.72 8.95 5.37
CA TYR A 102 -9.99 9.43 6.71
C TYR A 102 -10.55 10.85 6.60
N LYS A 103 -11.86 10.97 6.33
CA LYS A 103 -12.53 12.27 6.36
C LYS A 103 -12.31 12.90 7.73
N ASN A 104 -11.83 14.14 7.74
CA ASN A 104 -11.74 15.03 8.89
C ASN A 104 -12.95 14.82 9.82
N ILE A 105 -12.72 14.18 10.98
CA ILE A 105 -13.62 14.21 12.13
C ILE A 105 -13.52 15.60 12.75
#